data_AF-A0A954IQZ8-F1
#
_entry.id   AF-A0A954IQZ8-F1
#
_cell.length_a   1.000
_cell.length_b   1.000
_cell.length_c   1.000
_cell.angle_alpha   90.00
_cell.angle_beta   90.00
_cell.angle_gamma   90.00
#
_symmetry.space_group_name_H-M   'P 1'
#
loop_
_entity.id
_entity.type
_entity.pdbx_description
1 polymer ?
#
loop_
_entity_poly.entity_id
_entity_poly.type
_entity_poly.pdbx_seq_one_letter_code
_entity_poly.pdbx_strand_id
1 'polypeptide(L)'
;HKNVRTVAYVPKLAMSASAVISLACDEVYMHPDAIIGDAGPITIRDGQAFERVKEKQLSAIKQLLSALAEEKHRPAALLEAMADRQLLVYEVRNKKTGQIWYMSEA
;
A
#
# COMPACT_ATOMS: atom_id res chain seq x y z
N HIS A 1 4.17 22.02 3.07
CA HIS A 1 3.77 22.21 1.65
C HIS A 1 2.31 21.77 1.43
N LYS A 2 1.31 22.47 1.99
CA LYS A 2 -0.11 22.06 1.93
C LYS A 2 -0.92 22.68 0.77
N ASN A 3 -0.27 23.38 -0.16
CA ASN A 3 -0.96 24.20 -1.18
C ASN A 3 -0.84 23.66 -2.62
N VAL A 4 -0.26 22.49 -2.82
CA VAL A 4 -0.17 21.86 -4.15
C VAL A 4 -0.79 20.48 -4.07
N ARG A 5 -1.85 20.27 -4.86
CA ARG A 5 -2.50 18.97 -5.03
C ARG A 5 -1.59 18.04 -5.82
N THR A 6 -1.39 16.83 -5.31
CA THR A 6 -0.54 15.81 -5.93
C THR A 6 -1.37 14.68 -6.52
N VAL A 7 -1.05 14.29 -7.74
CA VAL A 7 -1.78 13.26 -8.47
C VAL A 7 -0.80 12.23 -9.01
N ALA A 8 -1.02 10.95 -8.70
CA ALA A 8 -0.35 9.82 -9.32
C ALA A 8 -1.23 9.25 -10.43
N TYR A 9 -0.67 9.10 -11.63
CA TYR A 9 -1.30 8.36 -12.71
C TYR A 9 -0.52 7.07 -12.98
N VAL A 10 -1.20 5.93 -12.86
CA VAL A 10 -0.64 4.59 -13.07
C VAL A 10 -1.22 4.02 -14.37
N PRO A 11 -0.54 4.17 -15.52
CA PRO A 11 -1.03 3.65 -16.80
C PRO A 11 -0.88 2.13 -16.93
N LYS A 12 0.06 1.52 -16.19
CA LYS A 12 0.36 0.08 -16.30
C LYS A 12 0.82 -0.54 -14.99
N LEU A 13 1.84 0.03 -14.34
CA LEU A 13 2.48 -0.61 -13.19
C LEU A 13 3.07 0.41 -12.21
N ALA A 14 2.79 0.25 -10.93
CA ALA A 14 3.46 0.91 -9.82
C ALA A 14 3.77 -0.11 -8.72
N MET A 15 5.01 -0.60 -8.66
CA MET A 15 5.47 -1.57 -7.66
C MET A 15 6.54 -1.00 -6.74
N SER A 16 6.76 -1.63 -5.58
CA SER A 16 7.80 -1.25 -4.63
C SER A 16 7.68 0.23 -4.23
N ALA A 17 8.76 1.01 -4.29
CA ALA A 17 8.77 2.44 -3.93
C ALA A 17 7.74 3.27 -4.72
N SER A 18 7.49 2.96 -6.00
CA SER A 18 6.51 3.70 -6.81
C SER A 18 5.07 3.48 -6.34
N ALA A 19 4.76 2.31 -5.76
CA ALA A 19 3.47 2.07 -5.12
C ALA A 19 3.32 2.97 -3.89
N VAL A 20 4.34 3.04 -3.03
CA VAL A 20 4.33 3.87 -1.81
C VAL A 20 4.19 5.35 -2.17
N ILE A 21 4.95 5.84 -3.16
CA ILE A 21 4.87 7.24 -3.63
C ILE A 21 3.47 7.54 -4.18
N SER A 22 2.92 6.65 -5.00
CA SER A 22 1.55 6.82 -5.52
C SER A 22 0.53 6.88 -4.39
N LEU A 23 0.67 6.00 -3.39
CA LEU A 23 -0.15 5.97 -2.18
C LEU A 23 0.12 7.14 -1.21
N ALA A 24 1.11 7.99 -1.48
CA ALA A 24 1.35 9.23 -0.77
C ALA A 24 0.82 10.47 -1.53
N CYS A 25 0.37 10.32 -2.78
CA CYS A 25 -0.35 11.38 -3.48
C CYS A 25 -1.77 11.57 -2.93
N ASP A 26 -2.35 12.74 -3.14
CA ASP A 26 -3.74 13.04 -2.74
C ASP A 26 -4.73 12.20 -3.57
N GLU A 27 -4.43 12.01 -4.85
CA GLU A 27 -5.20 11.15 -5.76
C GLU A 27 -4.33 10.15 -6.51
N VAL A 28 -4.94 9.01 -6.80
CA VAL A 28 -4.37 7.95 -7.62
C VAL A 28 -5.38 7.59 -8.70
N TYR A 29 -5.01 7.81 -9.96
CA TYR A 29 -5.77 7.37 -11.12
C TYR A 29 -5.06 6.19 -11.77
N MET A 30 -5.81 5.12 -12.03
CA MET A 30 -5.29 3.90 -12.60
C MET A 30 -6.00 3.61 -13.92
N HIS A 31 -5.26 3.19 -14.95
CA HIS A 31 -5.89 2.49 -16.06
C HIS A 31 -6.59 1.22 -15.53
N PRO A 32 -7.73 0.77 -16.09
CA PRO A 32 -8.44 -0.41 -15.58
C PRO A 32 -7.58 -1.67 -15.43
N ASP A 33 -6.61 -1.85 -16.33
CA ASP A 33 -5.67 -2.99 -16.32
C ASP A 33 -4.35 -2.71 -15.59
N ALA A 34 -4.22 -1.57 -14.92
CA ALA A 34 -3.00 -1.22 -14.20
C ALA A 34 -2.88 -1.96 -12.86
N ILE A 35 -1.64 -2.21 -12.47
CA ILE A 35 -1.31 -2.91 -11.22
C ILE A 35 -0.58 -1.96 -10.27
N ILE A 36 -0.97 -1.95 -8.99
CA ILE A 36 -0.28 -1.25 -7.91
C ILE A 36 -0.06 -2.20 -6.72
N GLY A 37 1.11 -2.16 -6.09
CA GLY A 37 1.38 -2.94 -4.87
C GLY A 37 2.80 -3.47 -4.77
N ASP A 38 2.96 -4.67 -4.16
CA ASP A 38 4.26 -5.31 -3.91
C ASP A 38 5.30 -4.34 -3.33
N ALA A 39 4.86 -3.59 -2.32
CA ALA A 39 5.63 -2.59 -1.57
C ALA A 39 6.50 -3.23 -0.48
N GLY A 40 6.65 -4.56 -0.50
CA GLY A 40 7.42 -5.31 0.47
C GLY A 40 8.92 -5.03 0.31
N PRO A 41 9.66 -4.77 1.40
CA PRO A 41 11.10 -4.62 1.36
C PRO A 41 11.80 -5.93 0.96
N ILE A 42 12.84 -5.82 0.12
CA ILE A 42 13.70 -6.92 -0.33
C ILE A 42 15.14 -6.66 0.12
N THR A 43 15.89 -7.72 0.45
CA THR A 43 17.34 -7.63 0.65
C THR A 43 18.06 -8.16 -0.57
N ILE A 44 19.13 -7.47 -0.96
CA ILE A 44 20.11 -7.95 -1.93
C ILE A 44 21.37 -8.29 -1.15
N ARG A 45 21.83 -9.54 -1.27
CA ARG A 45 23.15 -9.98 -0.82
C ARG A 45 23.94 -10.35 -2.06
N ASP A 46 25.21 -9.95 -2.13
CA ASP A 46 26.05 -10.17 -3.31
C ASP A 46 26.04 -11.65 -3.72
N GLY A 47 25.64 -11.91 -4.97
CA GLY A 47 25.57 -13.26 -5.54
C GLY A 47 24.40 -14.13 -5.07
N GLN A 48 23.47 -13.62 -4.25
CA GLN A 48 22.29 -14.36 -3.80
C GLN A 48 21.00 -13.87 -4.48
N ALA A 49 20.00 -14.75 -4.54
CA ALA A 49 18.66 -14.38 -4.99
C ALA A 49 18.05 -13.33 -4.05
N PHE A 50 17.10 -12.55 -4.57
CA PHE A 50 16.34 -11.60 -3.76
C PHE A 50 15.61 -12.36 -2.63
N GLU A 51 15.94 -12.03 -1.39
CA GLU A 51 15.27 -12.58 -0.21
C GLU A 51 14.38 -11.52 0.42
N ARG A 52 13.21 -11.94 0.91
CA ARG A 52 12.37 -11.07 1.73
C ARG A 52 13.13 -10.71 3.00
N VAL A 53 13.00 -9.45 3.40
CA VAL A 53 13.63 -8.98 4.63
C VAL A 53 13.08 -9.70 5.86
N LYS A 54 13.84 -9.63 6.96
CA LYS A 54 13.41 -10.07 8.29
C LYS A 54 12.19 -9.29 8.76
N GLU A 55 11.41 -9.91 9.65
CA GLU A 55 10.16 -9.37 10.22
C GLU A 55 10.28 -7.95 10.77
N LYS A 56 11.42 -7.59 11.38
CA LYS A 56 11.69 -6.23 11.89
C LYS A 56 11.69 -5.13 10.81
N GLN A 57 12.10 -5.45 9.58
CA GLN A 57 12.07 -4.49 8.48
C GLN A 57 10.68 -4.43 7.84
N LEU A 58 9.95 -5.55 7.82
CA LEU A 58 8.55 -5.59 7.39
C LEU A 58 7.67 -4.75 8.32
N SER A 59 7.85 -4.84 9.65
CA SER A 59 7.07 -4.06 10.62
C SER A 59 7.25 -2.54 10.45
N ALA A 60 8.47 -2.08 10.18
CA ALA A 60 8.73 -0.66 9.92
C ALA A 60 8.01 -0.16 8.66
N ILE A 61 7.96 -0.95 7.59
CA ILE A 61 7.23 -0.60 6.37
C ILE A 61 5.72 -0.63 6.59
N LYS A 62 5.20 -1.61 7.35
CA LYS A 62 3.76 -1.64 7.72
C LYS A 62 3.38 -0.38 8.50
N GLN A 63 4.19 0.04 9.46
CA GLN A 63 3.95 1.28 10.22
C GLN A 63 3.93 2.53 9.32
N LEU A 64 4.87 2.63 8.37
CA LEU A 64 4.87 3.71 7.38
C LEU A 64 3.58 3.72 6.54
N LEU A 65 3.18 2.55 6.04
CA LEU A 65 1.98 2.40 5.21
C LEU A 65 0.70 2.67 5.98
N SER A 66 0.64 2.29 7.26
CA SER A 66 -0.46 2.60 8.16
C SER A 66 -0.59 4.11 8.40
N ALA A 67 0.53 4.80 8.69
CA ALA A 67 0.55 6.25 8.86
C ALA A 67 0.14 7.00 7.58
N LEU A 68 0.60 6.54 6.40
CA LEU A 68 0.16 7.09 5.11
C LEU A 68 -1.34 6.86 4.87
N ALA A 69 -1.85 5.69 5.25
CA ALA A 69 -3.27 5.38 5.13
C ALA A 69 -4.12 6.34 5.96
N GLU A 70 -3.72 6.63 7.20
CA GLU A 70 -4.37 7.62 8.06
C GLU A 70 -4.31 9.02 7.47
N GLU A 71 -3.11 9.47 7.04
CA GLU A 71 -2.91 10.80 6.47
C GLU A 71 -3.73 11.02 5.20
N LYS A 72 -3.87 9.98 4.37
CA LYS A 72 -4.58 10.05 3.08
C LYS A 72 -6.01 9.51 3.12
N HIS A 73 -6.51 9.18 4.31
CA HIS A 73 -7.85 8.62 4.50
C HIS A 73 -8.13 7.39 3.63
N ARG A 74 -7.16 6.47 3.58
CA ARG A 74 -7.23 5.19 2.85
C ARG A 74 -7.34 4.02 3.83
N PRO A 75 -7.85 2.86 3.42
CA PRO A 75 -7.93 1.69 4.30
C PRO A 75 -6.53 1.18 4.65
N ALA A 76 -6.14 1.27 5.92
CA ALA A 76 -4.82 0.84 6.40
C ALA A 76 -4.53 -0.62 6.05
N ALA A 77 -5.51 -1.52 6.22
CA ALA A 77 -5.40 -2.93 5.89
C ALA A 77 -4.99 -3.16 4.42
N LEU A 78 -5.52 -2.38 3.47
CA LEU A 78 -5.12 -2.50 2.06
C LEU A 78 -3.69 -2.04 1.83
N LEU A 79 -3.27 -0.92 2.43
CA LEU A 79 -1.92 -0.41 2.23
C LEU A 79 -0.90 -1.37 2.86
N GLU A 80 -1.14 -1.85 4.07
CA GLU A 80 -0.26 -2.81 4.73
C GLU A 80 -0.13 -4.13 3.96
N ALA A 81 -1.23 -4.63 3.38
CA ALA A 81 -1.23 -5.83 2.56
C ALA A 81 -0.39 -5.69 1.27
N MET A 82 -0.12 -4.45 0.81
CA MET A 82 0.82 -4.24 -0.29
C MET A 82 2.24 -4.65 0.07
N ALA A 83 2.62 -4.61 1.36
CA ALA A 83 3.92 -5.05 1.85
C ALA A 83 3.89 -6.48 2.44
N ASP A 84 2.76 -6.86 3.04
CA ASP A 84 2.57 -8.12 3.75
C ASP A 84 1.60 -9.04 3.00
N ARG A 85 2.15 -10.02 2.27
CA ARG A 85 1.34 -11.00 1.51
C ARG A 85 0.56 -11.96 2.38
N GLN A 86 0.85 -12.03 3.68
CA GLN A 86 0.15 -12.90 4.62
C GLN A 86 -1.02 -12.17 5.29
N LEU A 87 -1.11 -10.85 5.16
CA LEU A 87 -2.20 -10.08 5.71
C LEU A 87 -3.49 -10.32 4.93
N LEU A 88 -4.49 -10.90 5.60
CA LEU A 88 -5.82 -11.05 5.05
C LEU A 88 -6.57 -9.73 5.13
N VAL A 89 -7.14 -9.31 4.00
CA VAL A 89 -7.98 -8.12 3.89
C VAL A 89 -9.37 -8.54 3.49
N TYR A 90 -10.35 -8.03 4.24
CA TYR A 90 -11.75 -8.29 4.05
C TYR A 90 -12.44 -7.04 3.52
N GLU A 91 -13.22 -7.19 2.44
CA GLU A 91 -14.20 -6.17 2.07
C GLU A 91 -15.33 -6.17 3.11
N VAL A 92 -15.59 -5.02 3.71
CA VAL A 92 -16.66 -4.84 4.67
C VAL A 92 -17.66 -3.83 4.13
N ARG A 93 -18.94 -4.05 4.44
CA ARG A 93 -20.02 -3.12 4.09
C ARG A 93 -20.70 -2.62 5.34
N ASN A 94 -20.73 -1.31 5.52
CA ASN A 94 -21.50 -0.69 6.58
C ASN A 94 -23.00 -0.94 6.34
N LYS A 95 -23.64 -1.67 7.25
CA LYS A 95 -25.06 -2.07 7.12
C LYS A 95 -26.03 -0.89 7.12
N LYS A 96 -25.64 0.26 7.70
CA LYS A 96 -26.49 1.46 7.79
C LYS A 96 -26.32 2.37 6.58
N THR A 97 -25.09 2.59 6.13
CA THR A 97 -24.77 3.56 5.08
C THR A 97 -24.54 2.94 3.71
N GLY A 98 -24.35 1.62 3.63
CA GLY A 98 -23.95 0.92 2.42
C GLY A 98 -22.49 1.13 2.01
N GLN A 99 -21.74 1.96 2.74
CA GLN A 99 -20.34 2.26 2.43
C GLN A 99 -19.48 0.99 2.47
N ILE A 100 -18.66 0.81 1.43
CA ILE A 100 -17.64 -0.24 1.35
C ILE A 100 -16.33 0.28 1.96
N TRP A 101 -15.68 -0.57 2.74
CA TRP A 101 -14.35 -0.34 3.28
C TRP A 101 -13.56 -1.65 3.29
N TYR A 102 -12.28 -1.58 3.67
CA TYR A 102 -11.41 -2.75 3.75
C TYR A 102 -10.72 -2.81 5.11
N MET A 103 -10.76 -3.98 5.75
CA MET A 103 -10.27 -4.18 7.12
C MET A 103 -9.49 -5.50 7.23
N SER A 104 -8.64 -5.62 8.24
CA SER A 104 -7.98 -6.87 8.64
C SER A 104 -8.36 -7.23 10.08
N GLU A 105 -8.12 -8.49 10.47
CA GLU A 105 -8.27 -8.96 11.86
C GLU A 105 -7.03 -8.69 12.74
N ALA A 106 -5.91 -8.32 12.10
CA ALA A 106 -4.65 -7.99 12.74
C ALA A 106 -4.71 -6.69 13.55
#